data_AF-A0A936NX19-F1
#
_entry.id   AF-A0A936NX19-F1
#
_cell.length_a   1.000
_cell.length_b   1.000
_cell.length_c   1.000
_cell.angle_alpha   90.00
_cell.angle_beta   90.00
_cell.angle_gamma   90.00
#
_symmetry.space_group_name_H-M   'P 1'
#
loop_
_entity.id
_entity.type
_entity.pdbx_description
1 polymer ?
#
loop_
_entity_poly.entity_id
_entity_poly.type
_entity_poly.pdbx_seq_one_letter_code
_entity_poly.pdbx_strand_id
1 'polypeptide(L)' 'MIFQNVVDVSRVLGELIAEGYPVKREDVAALIPYLTRHIKIFSDYFIDLSVSPQPLSESALSLSL' A
#
# COMPACT_ATOMS: atom_id res chain seq x y z
N MET A 1 3.64 1.54 3.92
CA MET A 1 3.90 2.51 2.83
C MET A 1 2.84 2.46 1.72
N ILE A 2 2.37 1.28 1.29
CA ILE A 2 1.36 1.16 0.21
C ILE A 2 -0.01 1.78 0.59
N PHE A 3 -0.45 1.64 1.84
CA PHE A 3 -1.73 2.19 2.30
C PHE A 3 -1.78 3.73 2.18
N GLN A 4 -0.71 4.42 2.59
CA GLN A 4 -0.66 5.88 2.53
C GLN A 4 -0.73 6.39 1.08
N ASN A 5 -0.09 5.70 0.13
CA ASN A 5 -0.19 6.03 -1.29
C ASN A 5 -1.64 5.95 -1.81
N VAL A 6 -2.43 4.97 -1.36
CA VAL A 6 -3.85 4.85 -1.75
C VAL A 6 -4.65 6.02 -1.19
N VAL A 7 -4.41 6.41 0.07
CA VAL A 7 -5.06 7.55 0.72
C VAL A 7 -4.72 8.86 -0.01
N ASP A 8 -3.45 9.07 -0.34
CA ASP A 8 -2.98 10.29 -0.99
C ASP A 8 -3.53 10.44 -2.40
N VAL A 9 -3.48 9.37 -3.20
CA VAL A 9 -4.02 9.37 -4.58
C VAL A 9 -5.53 9.58 -4.56
N SER A 10 -6.25 8.95 -3.62
CA SER A 10 -7.72 9.09 -3.52
C SER A 10 -8.14 10.53 -3.17
N ARG A 11 -7.37 11.20 -2.31
CA ARG A 11 -7.63 12.61 -1.94
C ARG A 11 -7.44 13.54 -3.14
N VAL A 12 -6.32 13.43 -3.85
CA VAL A 12 -6.03 14.26 -5.03
C VAL A 12 -7.06 14.05 -6.14
N LEU A 13 -7.50 12.81 -6.36
CA LEU A 13 -8.58 12.53 -7.31
C LEU A 13 -9.91 13.18 -6.91
N GLY A 14 -10.22 13.22 -5.61
CA GLY A 14 -11.39 13.93 -5.09
C GLY A 14 -11.34 15.44 -5.33
N GLU A 15 -10.16 16.04 -5.13
CA GLU A 15 -9.92 17.47 -5.40
C GLU A 15 -10.11 17.79 -6.89
N LEU A 16 -9.56 16.97 -7.80
CA LEU A 16 -9.73 17.13 -9.24
C LEU A 16 -11.20 17.03 -9.69
N ILE A 17 -11.96 16.10 -9.12
CA ILE A 17 -13.40 15.96 -9.41
C ILE A 17 -14.15 17.21 -8.92
N ALA A 18 -13.80 17.74 -7.74
CA ALA A 18 -14.43 18.94 -7.19
C ALA A 18 -14.13 20.20 -8.02
N GLU A 19 -12.94 20.28 -8.61
CA GLU A 19 -12.55 21.33 -9.55
C GLU A 19 -13.19 21.18 -10.95
N GLY A 20 -13.95 20.10 -11.18
CA GLY A 20 -14.68 19.85 -12.43
C GLY A 20 -13.85 19.12 -13.50
N TYR A 21 -12.67 18.60 -13.15
CA TYR A 21 -11.89 17.79 -14.08
C TYR A 21 -12.52 16.40 -14.26
N PRO A 22 -12.66 15.91 -15.50
CA PRO A 22 -13.19 14.59 -15.76
C PRO A 22 -12.13 13.54 -15.38
N VAL A 23 -12.38 12.78 -14.31
CA VAL A 23 -11.59 11.61 -13.93
C VAL A 23 -12.28 10.35 -14.43
N LYS A 24 -11.64 9.60 -15.33
CA LYS A 24 -12.16 8.30 -15.82
C LYS A 24 -11.52 7.15 -15.07
N ARG A 25 -12.17 5.98 -15.14
CA ARG A 25 -11.66 4.75 -14.52
C ARG A 25 -10.30 4.35 -15.10
N GLU A 26 -10.07 4.62 -16.39
CA GLU A 26 -8.79 4.36 -17.06
C GLU A 26 -7.63 5.18 -16.46
N ASP A 27 -7.89 6.44 -16.08
CA ASP A 27 -6.89 7.33 -15.50
C ASP A 27 -6.44 6.83 -14.12
N VAL A 28 -7.39 6.37 -13.31
CA VAL A 28 -7.11 5.78 -11.99
C VAL A 28 -6.31 4.47 -12.13
N ALA A 29 -6.61 3.65 -13.13
CA ALA A 29 -5.89 2.40 -13.39
C ALA A 29 -4.42 2.64 -13.81
N ALA A 30 -4.13 3.76 -14.48
CA ALA A 30 -2.76 4.15 -14.84
C ALA A 30 -1.96 4.68 -13.63
N LEU A 31 -2.63 5.35 -12.68
CA LEU A 31 -2.02 5.87 -11.44
C LEU A 31 -1.71 4.78 -10.41
N ILE A 32 -2.36 3.63 -10.52
CA ILE A 32 -2.15 2.47 -9.66
C ILE A 32 -1.43 1.41 -10.51
N PRO A 33 -0.10 1.52 -10.69
CA PRO A 33 0.70 0.55 -11.47
C PRO A 33 0.64 -0.87 -10.90
N TYR A 34 0.04 -1.05 -9.72
CA TYR A 34 -0.22 -2.34 -9.09
C TYR A 34 -1.39 -3.13 -9.71
N LEU A 35 -2.25 -2.50 -10.52
CA LEU A 35 -3.37 -3.16 -11.22
C LEU A 35 -2.96 -3.72 -12.59
N THR A 36 -1.91 -3.18 -13.20
CA THR A 36 -1.38 -3.59 -14.51
C THR A 36 -0.22 -4.57 -14.33
N ARG A 37 -0.57 -5.84 -14.08
CA ARG A 37 0.24 -7.09 -14.17
C ARG A 37 1.78 -6.98 -13.95
N HIS A 38 2.25 -7.76 -12.97
CA HIS A 38 3.64 -8.22 -12.73
C HIS A 38 4.59 -7.34 -11.90
N ILE A 39 4.10 -6.53 -10.95
CA ILE A 39 5.00 -5.99 -9.91
C ILE A 39 5.08 -7.01 -8.77
N LYS A 40 6.22 -7.70 -8.64
CA LYS A 40 6.52 -8.61 -7.53
C LYS A 40 6.93 -7.78 -6.31
N ILE A 41 5.93 -7.29 -5.55
CA ILE A 41 6.14 -6.42 -4.38
C ILE A 41 6.87 -7.17 -3.25
N PHE A 42 6.75 -8.49 -3.25
CA PHE A 42 7.54 -9.39 -2.45
C PHE A 42 8.45 -10.20 -3.38
N SER A 43 9.61 -9.64 -3.75
CA SER A 43 10.69 -10.43 -4.35
C SER A 43 10.95 -11.65 -3.47
N ASP A 44 11.32 -12.81 -4.05
CA ASP A 44 11.38 -14.12 -3.38
C ASP A 44 11.89 -14.04 -1.93
N TYR A 45 10.98 -13.92 -0.98
CA TYR A 45 11.31 -14.03 0.43
C TYR A 45 11.37 -15.52 0.71
N PHE A 46 12.58 -16.04 0.82
CA PHE A 46 12.79 -17.36 1.38
C PHE A 46 12.54 -17.27 2.89
N ILE A 47 11.31 -17.57 3.30
CA ILE A 47 10.98 -17.70 4.72
C ILE A 47 11.48 -19.07 5.15
N ASP A 48 12.59 -19.08 5.88
CA ASP A 48 13.07 -20.30 6.52
C ASP A 48 12.18 -20.61 7.74
N LEU A 49 11.22 -21.50 7.55
CA LEU A 49 10.29 -21.96 8.59
C LEU A 49 10.97 -22.82 9.66
N SER A 50 12.25 -23.20 9.48
CA SER A 50 13.03 -23.88 10.50
C SER A 50 13.60 -22.91 11.55
N VAL A 51 13.59 -21.60 11.26
CA VAL A 51 13.99 -20.56 12.20
C VAL A 51 12.79 -20.18 13.05
N SER A 52 12.81 -20.55 14.33
CA SER A 52 11.84 -20.03 15.29
C SER A 52 12.02 -18.51 15.38
N PRO A 53 10.97 -17.70 15.15
CA PRO A 53 11.07 -16.27 15.36
C PRO A 53 11.45 -15.98 16.81
N GLN A 54 12.25 -14.94 17.01
CA GLN A 54 12.57 -14.48 18.36
C GLN A 54 11.26 -14.11 19.07
N PRO A 55 11.07 -14.50 20.34
CA PRO A 55 9.90 -14.13 21.10
C PRO A 55 9.78 -12.61 21.13
N LEU A 56 8.57 -12.11 20.87
CA LEU A 56 8.28 -10.68 20.95
C LEU A 56 8.55 -10.23 22.39
N SER A 57 9.51 -9.33 22.59
CA SER A 57 9.75 -8.75 23.91
C SER A 57 8.55 -7.90 24.31
N GLU A 58 8.20 -7.89 25.60
CA GLU A 58 7.06 -7.11 26.13
C GLU A 58 7.14 -5.62 25.79
N SER A 59 8.35 -5.08 25.58
CA SER A 59 8.58 -3.72 25.10
C SER A 59 8.05 -3.43 23.69
N ALA A 60 7.81 -4.44 22.86
CA ALA A 60 7.22 -4.28 21.53
C ALA A 60 5.68 -4.13 21.59
N LEU A 61 5.06 -4.53 22.71
CA LEU A 61 3.62 -4.42 22.93
C LEU A 61 3.22 -3.08 23.59
N SER A 62 4.19 -2.26 24.02
CA SER A 62 3.92 -0.91 24.54
C SER A 62 3.76 0.11 23.41
N LEU A 63 2.88 -0.17 22.45
CA LEU A 63 2.20 0.91 21.74
C LEU A 63 1.06 1.34 22.66
N SER A 64 1.34 2.36 23.47
CA SER A 64 0.39 3.01 24.37
C SER A 64 -0.89 3.37 23.60
N LEU A 65 -1.98 2.68 23.93
CA LEU A 65 -3.36 3.13 23.68
C LEU A 65 -3.66 4.38 24.51
#